data_AF-A0A924GBN3-F1
#
_entry.id   AF-A0A924GBN3-F1
#
_cell.length_a   1.000
_cell.length_b   1.000
_cell.length_c   1.000
_cell.angle_alpha   90.00
_cell.angle_beta   90.00
_cell.angle_gamma   90.00
#
_symmetry.space_group_name_H-M   'P 1'
#
loop_
_entity.id
_entity.type
_entity.pdbx_description
1 polymer ?
#
loop_
_entity_poly.entity_id
_entity_poly.type
_entity_poly.pdbx_seq_one_letter_code
_entity_poly.pdbx_strand_id
1 'polypeptide(L)'
;MNKELKRVSTVVLLMFVALFISSSIIQVITVDNLKADGRNSRTLYASYSAERGPILVDGQPIAISQPSDDEFKFQRVYTNGPLYAPVTGYLTLNQGNTGIEDSLNSYLSGTSNNQFFDQVNAIITGQSPKGASVELTIDPVVQQAAWDALGDYQGAVIAIRPKTGEIIAMVSKPTFDPNLFAVHDSEQVIATYNQLLDDPSGPLFNRTLAGALDPPGSTFKLVVASAAIESGSFTADSAFPNPATLTLPQSSFEISNSDTGTCGPGDTATIATAIRLSCNIPMAELGQQLGYRAILDQADKFGFNESIDVPLSSTPSVYPRVLDEPQTMLSAFGQSSVRASPLQMAMVSMAI
;
A
#
# COMPACT_ATOMS: atom_id res chain seq x y z
N MET A 1 -65.71 -28.18 -13.93
CA MET A 1 -64.49 -27.73 -14.65
C MET A 1 -63.92 -28.90 -15.43
N ASN A 2 -63.79 -28.76 -16.76
CA ASN A 2 -63.34 -29.84 -17.64
C ASN A 2 -61.93 -30.31 -17.27
N LYS A 3 -61.63 -31.61 -17.38
CA LYS A 3 -60.36 -32.21 -16.92
C LYS A 3 -59.16 -31.60 -17.65
N GLU A 4 -59.36 -31.27 -18.93
CA GLU A 4 -58.35 -30.60 -19.75
C GLU A 4 -58.14 -29.14 -19.35
N LEU A 5 -59.20 -28.41 -18.98
CA LEU A 5 -59.07 -27.04 -18.43
C LEU A 5 -58.27 -27.02 -17.11
N LYS A 6 -58.49 -27.99 -16.22
CA LYS A 6 -57.70 -28.14 -14.99
C LYS A 6 -56.21 -28.35 -15.29
N ARG A 7 -55.88 -29.24 -16.22
CA ARG A 7 -54.49 -29.54 -16.61
C ARG A 7 -53.81 -28.32 -17.21
N VAL A 8 -54.48 -27.60 -18.11
CA VAL A 8 -53.94 -26.37 -18.71
C VAL A 8 -53.71 -25.31 -17.62
N SER A 9 -54.67 -25.09 -16.71
CA SER A 9 -54.49 -24.14 -15.60
C SER A 9 -53.34 -24.54 -14.67
N THR A 10 -53.16 -25.83 -14.36
CA THR A 10 -52.03 -26.30 -13.55
C THR A 10 -50.70 -26.04 -14.25
N VAL A 11 -50.60 -26.31 -15.55
CA VAL A 11 -49.36 -26.07 -16.32
C VAL A 11 -49.04 -24.58 -16.35
N VAL A 12 -50.02 -23.72 -16.63
CA VAL A 12 -49.84 -22.26 -16.64
C VAL A 12 -49.41 -21.74 -15.26
N LEU A 13 -50.03 -22.22 -14.18
CA LEU A 13 -49.64 -21.85 -12.82
C LEU A 13 -48.19 -22.25 -12.52
N LEU A 14 -47.78 -23.46 -12.90
CA LEU A 14 -46.39 -23.92 -12.73
C LEU A 14 -45.41 -23.06 -13.52
N MET A 15 -45.77 -22.61 -14.73
CA MET A 15 -44.94 -21.68 -15.51
C MET A 15 -44.78 -20.33 -14.82
N PHE A 16 -45.86 -19.78 -14.24
CA PHE A 16 -45.79 -18.52 -13.48
C PHE A 16 -44.92 -18.67 -12.22
N VAL A 17 -45.07 -19.77 -11.48
CA VAL A 17 -44.23 -20.05 -10.30
C VAL A 17 -42.76 -20.17 -10.70
N ALA A 18 -42.45 -20.86 -11.80
CA ALA A 18 -41.09 -20.96 -12.31
C ALA A 18 -40.51 -19.60 -12.71
N LEU A 19 -41.30 -18.75 -13.37
CA LEU A 19 -40.94 -17.36 -13.69
C LEU A 19 -40.68 -16.53 -12.43
N PHE A 20 -41.50 -16.67 -11.40
CA PHE A 20 -41.37 -15.92 -10.15
C PHE A 20 -40.11 -16.33 -9.38
N ILE A 21 -39.82 -17.65 -9.32
CA ILE A 21 -38.59 -18.17 -8.72
C ILE A 21 -37.38 -17.66 -9.50
N SER A 22 -37.39 -17.77 -10.83
CA SER A 22 -36.30 -17.26 -11.69
C SER A 22 -36.06 -15.77 -11.47
N SER A 23 -37.11 -14.96 -11.48
CA SER A 23 -37.02 -13.52 -11.22
C SER A 23 -36.49 -13.21 -9.82
N SER A 24 -36.91 -13.98 -8.81
CA SER A 24 -36.44 -13.78 -7.43
C SER A 24 -34.96 -14.15 -7.26
N ILE A 25 -34.50 -15.22 -7.92
CA ILE A 25 -33.08 -15.58 -7.96
C ILE A 25 -32.28 -14.43 -8.58
N ILE A 26 -32.75 -13.90 -9.72
CA ILE A 26 -32.04 -12.83 -10.42
C ILE A 26 -32.01 -11.53 -9.60
N GLN A 27 -33.16 -11.11 -9.06
CA GLN A 27 -33.32 -9.81 -8.42
C GLN A 27 -32.87 -9.75 -6.97
N VAL A 28 -32.82 -10.88 -6.26
CA VAL A 28 -32.51 -10.91 -4.82
C VAL A 28 -31.20 -11.63 -4.53
N ILE A 29 -30.96 -12.78 -5.17
CA ILE A 29 -29.79 -13.61 -4.85
C ILE A 29 -28.57 -13.19 -5.66
N THR A 30 -28.74 -12.93 -6.97
CA THR A 30 -27.61 -12.60 -7.85
C THR A 30 -27.35 -11.11 -8.00
N VAL A 31 -28.13 -10.24 -7.34
CA VAL A 31 -28.08 -8.79 -7.56
C VAL A 31 -26.71 -8.20 -7.25
N ASP A 32 -26.04 -8.66 -6.19
CA ASP A 32 -24.72 -8.16 -5.82
C ASP A 32 -23.66 -8.59 -6.84
N ASN A 33 -23.74 -9.83 -7.33
CA ASN A 33 -22.86 -10.33 -8.40
C ASN A 33 -23.09 -9.59 -9.73
N LEU A 34 -24.34 -9.28 -10.08
CA LEU A 34 -24.68 -8.54 -11.29
C LEU A 34 -24.29 -7.05 -11.20
N LYS A 35 -24.31 -6.47 -10.01
CA LYS A 35 -23.80 -5.12 -9.75
C LYS A 35 -22.27 -5.08 -9.79
N ALA A 36 -21.62 -6.13 -9.31
CA ALA A 36 -20.16 -6.27 -9.30
C ALA A 36 -19.58 -6.75 -10.65
N ASP A 37 -20.41 -7.17 -11.61
CA ASP A 37 -19.97 -7.56 -12.95
C ASP A 37 -19.48 -6.32 -13.74
N GLY A 38 -18.21 -6.31 -14.13
CA GLY A 38 -17.58 -5.20 -14.87
C GLY A 38 -18.18 -4.91 -16.25
N ARG A 39 -19.05 -5.77 -16.79
CA ARG A 39 -19.80 -5.52 -18.04
C ARG A 39 -21.08 -4.71 -17.82
N ASN A 40 -21.46 -4.44 -16.58
CA ASN A 40 -22.68 -3.73 -16.27
C ASN A 40 -22.49 -2.22 -16.47
N SER A 41 -22.80 -1.74 -17.69
CA SER A 41 -22.69 -0.33 -18.03
C SER A 41 -23.64 0.56 -17.22
N ARG A 42 -24.77 0.05 -16.72
CA ARG A 42 -25.72 0.86 -15.93
C ARG A 42 -25.18 1.22 -14.56
N THR A 43 -24.50 0.28 -13.88
CA THR A 43 -23.84 0.58 -12.60
C THR A 43 -22.67 1.51 -12.80
N LEU A 44 -21.94 1.39 -13.91
CA LEU A 44 -20.88 2.32 -14.29
C LEU A 44 -21.42 3.74 -14.54
N TYR A 45 -22.42 3.91 -15.40
CA TYR A 45 -23.03 5.23 -15.63
C TYR A 45 -23.67 5.80 -14.36
N ALA A 46 -24.27 4.96 -13.51
CA ALA A 46 -24.83 5.40 -12.23
C ALA A 46 -23.74 5.84 -11.24
N SER A 47 -22.58 5.17 -11.21
CA SER A 47 -21.48 5.54 -10.31
C SER A 47 -20.78 6.82 -10.73
N TYR A 48 -20.73 7.11 -12.04
CA TYR A 48 -20.16 8.35 -12.58
C TYR A 48 -21.14 9.53 -12.56
N SER A 49 -22.44 9.27 -12.65
CA SER A 49 -23.45 10.34 -12.57
C SER A 49 -23.65 10.93 -11.18
N ALA A 50 -23.12 10.28 -10.12
CA ALA A 50 -23.05 10.85 -8.79
C ALA A 50 -21.84 11.79 -8.66
N GLU A 51 -22.01 12.94 -7.99
CA GLU A 51 -20.89 13.86 -7.75
C GLU A 51 -19.95 13.24 -6.72
N ARG A 52 -18.88 12.59 -7.18
CA ARG A 52 -17.90 11.93 -6.32
C ARG A 52 -17.23 12.95 -5.39
N GLY A 53 -17.14 12.59 -4.11
CA GLY A 53 -16.61 13.46 -3.07
C GLY A 53 -15.15 13.87 -3.31
N PRO A 54 -14.74 15.08 -2.86
CA PRO A 54 -13.39 15.56 -3.07
C PRO A 54 -12.39 14.87 -2.12
N ILE A 55 -11.14 14.71 -2.57
CA ILE A 55 -10.01 14.36 -1.71
C ILE A 55 -9.24 15.64 -1.43
N LEU A 56 -9.00 15.93 -0.16
CA LEU A 56 -8.48 17.19 0.34
C LEU A 56 -7.12 16.99 1.03
N VAL A 57 -6.26 18.00 0.90
CA VAL A 57 -4.99 18.15 1.61
C VAL A 57 -4.95 19.59 2.14
N ASP A 58 -4.89 19.74 3.47
CA ASP A 58 -4.96 21.05 4.14
C ASP A 58 -6.21 21.85 3.72
N GLY A 59 -7.35 21.14 3.64
CA GLY A 59 -8.63 21.67 3.18
C GLY A 59 -8.68 22.08 1.70
N GLN A 60 -7.61 21.90 0.93
CA GLN A 60 -7.57 22.17 -0.51
C GLN A 60 -7.82 20.90 -1.32
N PRO A 61 -8.71 20.94 -2.33
CA PRO A 61 -8.97 19.78 -3.16
C PRO A 61 -7.78 19.41 -4.05
N ILE A 62 -7.35 18.15 -3.97
CA ILE A 62 -6.37 17.54 -4.86
C ILE A 62 -7.00 16.55 -5.85
N ALA A 63 -8.23 16.10 -5.59
CA ALA A 63 -9.05 15.35 -6.54
C ALA A 63 -10.52 15.76 -6.43
N ILE A 64 -11.17 16.13 -7.53
CA ILE A 64 -12.56 16.63 -7.57
C ILE A 64 -13.31 16.12 -8.78
N SER A 65 -14.63 16.07 -8.68
CA SER A 65 -15.52 15.83 -9.82
C SER A 65 -15.98 17.15 -10.43
N GLN A 66 -15.67 17.38 -11.70
CA GLN A 66 -16.13 18.53 -12.47
C GLN A 66 -17.27 18.11 -13.41
N PRO A 67 -18.30 18.93 -13.63
CA PRO A 67 -19.35 18.63 -14.60
C PRO A 67 -18.78 18.34 -16.00
N SER A 68 -19.28 17.31 -16.67
CA SER A 68 -18.98 16.96 -18.06
C SER A 68 -20.26 16.95 -18.90
N ASP A 69 -20.12 17.32 -20.18
CA ASP A 69 -21.24 17.41 -21.13
C ASP A 69 -21.59 16.06 -21.81
N ASP A 70 -21.20 14.93 -21.19
CA ASP A 70 -21.40 13.59 -21.71
C ASP A 70 -22.37 12.76 -20.83
N GLU A 71 -22.46 11.46 -21.13
CA GLU A 71 -23.33 10.52 -20.42
C GLU A 71 -22.88 10.24 -18.98
N PHE A 72 -21.62 10.53 -18.65
CA PHE A 72 -21.04 10.31 -17.32
C PHE A 72 -21.30 11.45 -16.34
N LYS A 73 -21.72 12.64 -16.81
CA LYS A 73 -22.07 13.84 -16.01
C LYS A 73 -20.95 14.50 -15.24
N PHE A 74 -19.98 13.74 -14.75
CA PHE A 74 -18.83 14.26 -14.01
C PHE A 74 -17.54 13.60 -14.46
N GLN A 75 -16.53 14.42 -14.75
CA GLN A 75 -15.16 13.98 -14.96
C GLN A 75 -14.34 14.18 -13.69
N ARG A 76 -13.56 13.16 -13.32
CA ARG A 76 -12.63 13.27 -12.18
C ARG A 76 -11.36 14.01 -12.62
N VAL A 77 -10.94 15.00 -11.83
CA VAL A 77 -9.78 15.86 -12.10
C VAL A 77 -8.86 15.84 -10.89
N TYR A 78 -7.57 15.65 -11.13
CA TYR A 78 -6.52 15.63 -10.11
C TYR A 78 -5.61 16.84 -10.26
N THR A 79 -5.57 17.70 -9.25
CA THR A 79 -4.69 18.87 -9.21
C THR A 79 -3.29 18.43 -8.79
N ASN A 80 -2.27 18.83 -9.55
CA ASN A 80 -0.90 18.32 -9.39
C ASN A 80 -0.86 16.77 -9.39
N GLY A 81 -1.59 16.15 -10.31
CA GLY A 81 -1.81 14.69 -10.37
C GLY A 81 -0.60 13.84 -10.01
N PRO A 82 0.56 13.98 -10.69
CA PRO A 82 1.76 13.20 -10.40
C PRO A 82 2.27 13.32 -8.95
N LEU A 83 2.18 14.50 -8.34
CA LEU A 83 2.65 14.76 -6.97
C LEU A 83 1.89 13.90 -5.94
N TYR A 84 0.60 13.66 -6.17
CA TYR A 84 -0.28 12.96 -5.24
C TYR A 84 -0.72 11.57 -5.74
N ALA A 85 -0.38 11.18 -6.96
CA ALA A 85 -0.76 9.90 -7.56
C ALA A 85 -0.47 8.65 -6.68
N PRO A 86 0.67 8.57 -5.96
CA PRO A 86 0.91 7.45 -5.05
C PRO A 86 -0.12 7.36 -3.91
N VAL A 87 -0.71 8.48 -3.52
CA VAL A 87 -1.73 8.57 -2.46
C VAL A 87 -3.12 8.41 -3.05
N THR A 88 -3.51 9.28 -3.99
CA THR A 88 -4.86 9.27 -4.57
C THR A 88 -5.14 7.99 -5.33
N GLY A 89 -4.13 7.45 -6.02
CA GLY A 89 -4.34 6.51 -7.11
C GLY A 89 -5.12 7.18 -8.24
N TYR A 90 -5.99 6.40 -8.89
CA TYR A 90 -6.86 6.88 -9.95
C TYR A 90 -8.25 6.23 -9.90
N LEU A 91 -9.21 6.96 -10.43
CA LEU A 91 -10.57 6.53 -10.78
C LEU A 91 -10.59 6.27 -12.29
N THR A 92 -11.14 5.13 -12.72
CA THR A 92 -11.16 4.74 -14.14
C THR A 92 -12.42 3.96 -14.50
N LEU A 93 -12.83 4.04 -15.77
CA LEU A 93 -14.04 3.38 -16.24
C LEU A 93 -13.94 1.85 -16.13
N ASN A 94 -12.83 1.25 -16.56
CA ASN A 94 -12.78 -0.20 -16.83
C ASN A 94 -11.55 -0.94 -16.26
N GLN A 95 -10.52 -0.24 -15.73
CA GLN A 95 -9.27 -0.87 -15.27
C GLN A 95 -9.20 -1.10 -13.75
N GLY A 96 -10.26 -0.79 -13.00
CA GLY A 96 -10.29 -0.84 -11.54
C GLY A 96 -9.59 0.38 -10.91
N ASN A 97 -10.15 0.88 -9.82
CA ASN A 97 -9.59 2.04 -9.12
C ASN A 97 -8.36 1.64 -8.32
N THR A 98 -7.54 2.61 -7.93
CA THR A 98 -6.39 2.38 -7.05
C THR A 98 -6.29 3.45 -5.96
N GLY A 99 -5.42 3.24 -4.97
CA GLY A 99 -5.13 4.26 -3.95
C GLY A 99 -6.35 4.60 -3.08
N ILE A 100 -6.43 5.86 -2.65
CA ILE A 100 -7.57 6.39 -1.89
C ILE A 100 -8.88 6.31 -2.69
N GLU A 101 -8.81 6.43 -4.02
CA GLU A 101 -9.99 6.28 -4.88
C GLU A 101 -10.63 4.88 -4.76
N ASP A 102 -9.84 3.84 -4.54
CA ASP A 102 -10.35 2.49 -4.32
C ASP A 102 -10.70 2.21 -2.85
N SER A 103 -9.73 2.42 -1.95
CA SER A 103 -9.88 2.07 -0.52
C SER A 103 -11.04 2.79 0.16
N LEU A 104 -11.34 4.03 -0.25
CA LEU A 104 -12.46 4.83 0.26
C LEU A 104 -13.58 5.02 -0.77
N ASN A 105 -13.67 4.14 -1.77
CA ASN A 105 -14.64 4.25 -2.85
C ASN A 105 -16.08 4.38 -2.36
N SER A 106 -16.49 3.65 -1.33
CA SER A 106 -17.86 3.68 -0.80
C SER A 106 -18.24 5.05 -0.22
N TYR A 107 -17.30 5.72 0.46
CA TYR A 107 -17.48 7.08 0.96
C TYR A 107 -17.47 8.10 -0.17
N LEU A 108 -16.48 8.01 -1.06
CA LEU A 108 -16.31 8.93 -2.18
C LEU A 108 -17.44 8.84 -3.19
N SER A 109 -18.07 7.67 -3.38
CA SER A 109 -19.22 7.49 -4.27
C SER A 109 -20.58 7.76 -3.62
N GLY A 110 -20.63 7.99 -2.30
CA GLY A 110 -21.89 8.19 -1.59
C GLY A 110 -22.72 6.90 -1.43
N THR A 111 -22.09 5.73 -1.53
CA THR A 111 -22.74 4.40 -1.43
C THR A 111 -22.50 3.71 -0.09
N SER A 112 -21.80 4.36 0.84
CA SER A 112 -21.58 3.82 2.19
C SER A 112 -22.90 3.60 2.93
N ASN A 113 -23.01 2.50 3.69
CA ASN A 113 -24.23 2.14 4.42
C ASN A 113 -24.71 3.23 5.39
N ASN A 114 -23.81 4.09 5.87
CA ASN A 114 -24.13 5.21 6.76
C ASN A 114 -24.86 6.36 6.06
N GLN A 115 -24.84 6.40 4.72
CA GLN A 115 -25.50 7.41 3.87
C GLN A 115 -26.77 6.85 3.19
N PHE A 116 -27.23 5.65 3.56
CA PHE A 116 -28.44 5.05 3.00
C PHE A 116 -29.68 5.97 3.17
N PHE A 117 -29.82 6.60 4.34
CA PHE A 117 -30.92 7.55 4.59
C PHE A 117 -30.79 8.82 3.74
N ASP A 118 -29.57 9.31 3.49
CA ASP A 118 -29.32 10.44 2.60
C ASP A 118 -29.66 10.07 1.15
N GLN A 119 -29.39 8.83 0.74
CA GLN A 119 -29.75 8.30 -0.58
C GLN A 119 -31.27 8.18 -0.76
N VAL A 120 -31.99 7.69 0.26
CA VAL A 120 -33.46 7.62 0.24
C VAL A 120 -34.06 9.03 0.20
N ASN A 121 -33.53 9.96 1.00
CA ASN A 121 -33.94 11.36 0.96
C ASN A 121 -33.62 12.02 -0.38
N ALA A 122 -32.47 11.74 -1.00
CA ALA A 122 -32.08 12.23 -2.31
C ALA A 122 -33.06 11.76 -3.41
N ILE A 123 -33.49 10.49 -3.37
CA ILE A 123 -34.51 9.95 -4.27
C ILE A 123 -35.87 10.64 -4.06
N ILE A 124 -36.24 10.93 -2.80
CA ILE A 124 -37.52 11.59 -2.47
C ILE A 124 -37.48 13.10 -2.82
N THR A 125 -36.33 13.74 -2.68
CA THR A 125 -36.14 15.19 -2.88
C THR A 125 -35.68 15.56 -4.29
N GLY A 126 -35.27 14.58 -5.10
CA GLY A 126 -34.70 14.80 -6.44
C GLY A 126 -33.28 15.36 -6.44
N GLN A 127 -32.56 15.32 -5.32
CA GLN A 127 -31.15 15.73 -5.27
C GLN A 127 -30.23 14.62 -5.77
N SER A 128 -29.18 14.96 -6.51
CA SER A 128 -28.16 13.99 -6.90
C SER A 128 -27.36 13.55 -5.67
N PRO A 129 -27.18 12.24 -5.41
CA PRO A 129 -26.34 11.78 -4.32
C PRO A 129 -24.89 12.28 -4.52
N LYS A 130 -24.32 12.85 -3.46
CA LYS A 130 -22.96 13.40 -3.42
C LYS A 130 -22.10 12.57 -2.48
N GLY A 131 -20.86 12.30 -2.89
CA GLY A 131 -19.89 11.60 -2.08
C GLY A 131 -19.40 12.41 -0.88
N ALA A 132 -18.96 11.71 0.16
CA ALA A 132 -18.28 12.35 1.30
C ALA A 132 -16.92 12.91 0.88
N SER A 133 -16.52 14.03 1.50
CA SER A 133 -15.17 14.55 1.37
C SER A 133 -14.20 13.74 2.24
N VAL A 134 -12.99 13.51 1.74
CA VAL A 134 -11.91 12.82 2.46
C VAL A 134 -10.78 13.82 2.70
N GLU A 135 -10.51 14.17 3.96
CA GLU A 135 -9.33 14.95 4.35
C GLU A 135 -8.18 13.98 4.65
N LEU A 136 -7.04 14.17 3.97
CA LEU A 136 -5.84 13.38 4.17
C LEU A 136 -4.95 13.98 5.26
N THR A 137 -4.07 13.16 5.83
CA THR A 137 -3.05 13.60 6.79
C THR A 137 -1.80 14.21 6.13
N ILE A 138 -1.77 14.24 4.80
CA ILE A 138 -0.64 14.76 4.02
C ILE A 138 -0.46 16.24 4.34
N ASP A 139 0.79 16.64 4.59
CA ASP A 139 1.19 18.04 4.67
C ASP A 139 1.70 18.45 3.28
N PRO A 140 1.07 19.43 2.61
CA PRO A 140 1.42 19.78 1.23
C PRO A 140 2.85 20.33 1.11
N VAL A 141 3.38 20.97 2.17
CA VAL A 141 4.75 21.49 2.19
C VAL A 141 5.74 20.33 2.29
N VAL A 142 5.49 19.36 3.15
CA VAL A 142 6.35 18.17 3.30
C VAL A 142 6.27 17.28 2.06
N GLN A 143 5.08 17.10 1.46
CA GLN A 143 4.90 16.35 0.22
C GLN A 143 5.72 16.96 -0.93
N GLN A 144 5.64 18.28 -1.11
CA GLN A 144 6.39 18.98 -2.15
C GLN A 144 7.90 18.89 -1.89
N ALA A 145 8.34 19.09 -0.65
CA ALA A 145 9.76 18.96 -0.29
C ALA A 145 10.29 17.55 -0.54
N ALA A 146 9.51 16.51 -0.22
CA ALA A 146 9.86 15.12 -0.50
C ALA A 146 9.95 14.84 -2.00
N TRP A 147 9.02 15.38 -2.80
CA TRP A 147 9.02 15.28 -4.26
C TRP A 147 10.25 15.93 -4.88
N ASP A 148 10.55 17.17 -4.47
CA ASP A 148 11.67 17.94 -4.99
C ASP A 148 13.01 17.31 -4.59
N ALA A 149 13.13 16.87 -3.33
CA ALA A 149 14.34 16.21 -2.82
C ALA A 149 14.64 14.89 -3.53
N LEU A 150 13.59 14.13 -3.93
CA LEU A 150 13.77 12.90 -4.69
C LEU A 150 14.25 13.17 -6.12
N GLY A 151 14.03 14.38 -6.67
CA GLY A 151 14.56 14.78 -7.97
C GLY A 151 14.26 13.74 -9.05
N ASP A 152 15.23 13.43 -9.90
CA ASP A 152 15.04 12.43 -10.97
C ASP A 152 15.36 10.98 -10.52
N TYR A 153 15.58 10.76 -9.22
CA TYR A 153 15.85 9.42 -8.71
C TYR A 153 14.60 8.55 -8.72
N GLN A 154 14.78 7.29 -9.12
CA GLN A 154 13.80 6.25 -8.91
C GLN A 154 13.82 5.82 -7.44
N GLY A 155 12.68 5.89 -6.77
CA GLY A 155 12.58 5.54 -5.35
C GLY A 155 11.29 6.02 -4.73
N ALA A 156 11.28 6.09 -3.41
CA ALA A 156 10.15 6.56 -2.63
C ALA A 156 10.61 7.34 -1.40
N VAL A 157 9.75 8.25 -0.95
CA VAL A 157 9.90 8.96 0.32
C VAL A 157 8.58 8.83 1.06
N ILE A 158 8.66 8.41 2.32
CA ILE A 158 7.52 8.42 3.24
C ILE A 158 7.94 9.15 4.51
N ALA A 159 7.07 10.02 5.00
CA ALA A 159 7.27 10.74 6.24
C ALA A 159 6.06 10.51 7.15
N ILE A 160 6.33 10.14 8.40
CA ILE A 160 5.32 9.82 9.40
C ILE A 160 5.55 10.73 10.60
N ARG A 161 4.47 11.29 11.16
CA ARG A 161 4.51 12.01 12.44
C ARG A 161 4.58 10.97 13.57
N PRO A 162 5.71 10.83 14.30
CA PRO A 162 5.89 9.65 15.16
C PRO A 162 4.88 9.56 16.32
N LYS A 163 4.41 10.70 16.83
CA LYS A 163 3.48 10.74 17.97
C LYS A 163 2.06 10.30 17.61
N THR A 164 1.66 10.41 16.35
CA THR A 164 0.27 10.19 15.91
C THR A 164 0.15 9.05 14.91
N GLY A 165 1.25 8.67 14.24
CA GLY A 165 1.23 7.70 13.14
C GLY A 165 0.71 8.29 11.82
N GLU A 166 0.42 9.59 11.77
CA GLU A 166 -0.05 10.26 10.56
C GLU A 166 1.02 10.24 9.47
N ILE A 167 0.68 9.74 8.29
CA ILE A 167 1.53 9.86 7.10
C ILE A 167 1.38 11.27 6.55
N ILE A 168 2.44 12.06 6.65
CA ILE A 168 2.46 13.48 6.25
C ILE A 168 3.10 13.70 4.88
N ALA A 169 3.83 12.72 4.34
CA ALA A 169 4.22 12.69 2.94
C ALA A 169 4.38 11.26 2.44
N MET A 170 4.05 11.03 1.18
CA MET A 170 4.11 9.74 0.51
C MET A 170 4.33 9.94 -0.99
N VAL A 171 5.58 9.82 -1.41
CA VAL A 171 6.06 10.06 -2.78
C VAL A 171 6.67 8.78 -3.33
N SER A 172 6.36 8.47 -4.58
CA SER A 172 6.96 7.37 -5.36
C SER A 172 7.31 7.92 -6.74
N LYS A 173 8.55 7.67 -7.20
CA LYS A 173 9.01 8.07 -8.53
C LYS A 173 9.75 6.91 -9.23
N PRO A 174 9.64 6.80 -10.57
CA PRO A 174 8.72 7.55 -11.42
C PRO A 174 7.25 7.19 -11.13
N THR A 175 6.35 8.05 -11.58
CA THR A 175 4.90 7.93 -11.38
C THR A 175 4.18 8.43 -12.64
N PHE A 176 2.85 8.44 -12.63
CA PHE A 176 1.99 8.83 -13.74
C PHE A 176 1.08 10.01 -13.38
N ASP A 177 0.44 10.60 -14.39
CA ASP A 177 -0.66 11.55 -14.17
C ASP A 177 -2.00 10.81 -14.12
N PRO A 178 -2.70 10.77 -12.97
CA PRO A 178 -3.98 10.08 -12.83
C PRO A 178 -5.09 10.67 -13.69
N ASN A 179 -4.94 11.90 -14.20
CA ASN A 179 -5.90 12.48 -15.16
C ASN A 179 -5.99 11.66 -16.46
N LEU A 180 -4.92 10.94 -16.84
CA LEU A 180 -4.90 10.09 -18.04
C LEU A 180 -5.81 8.85 -17.89
N PHE A 181 -6.12 8.45 -16.65
CA PHE A 181 -7.03 7.33 -16.35
C PHE A 181 -8.48 7.75 -16.13
N ALA A 182 -8.71 9.04 -15.86
CA ALA A 182 -10.00 9.62 -15.55
C ALA A 182 -10.74 10.20 -16.76
N VAL A 183 -10.26 9.92 -17.98
CA VAL A 183 -10.94 10.28 -19.22
C VAL A 183 -12.12 9.36 -19.49
N HIS A 184 -13.15 9.89 -20.14
CA HIS A 184 -14.33 9.14 -20.55
C HIS A 184 -14.15 8.43 -21.90
N ASP A 185 -12.96 7.89 -22.13
CA ASP A 185 -12.59 7.15 -23.33
C ASP A 185 -11.89 5.86 -22.92
N SER A 186 -12.59 4.73 -23.08
CA SER A 186 -12.08 3.42 -22.67
C SER A 186 -10.88 2.97 -23.50
N GLU A 187 -10.82 3.32 -24.79
CA GLU A 187 -9.70 2.94 -25.65
C GLU A 187 -8.45 3.72 -25.26
N GLN A 188 -8.59 5.02 -24.98
CA GLN A 188 -7.50 5.85 -24.47
C GLN A 188 -6.99 5.38 -23.11
N VAL A 189 -7.89 5.01 -22.19
CA VAL A 189 -7.53 4.45 -20.88
C VAL A 189 -6.73 3.17 -21.04
N ILE A 190 -7.18 2.25 -21.89
CA ILE A 190 -6.50 0.96 -22.11
C ILE A 190 -5.13 1.18 -22.75
N ALA A 191 -5.04 2.07 -23.75
CA ALA A 191 -3.77 2.42 -24.38
C ALA A 191 -2.78 3.02 -23.36
N THR A 192 -3.24 3.95 -22.52
CA THR A 192 -2.45 4.54 -21.42
C THR A 192 -1.97 3.47 -20.45
N TYR A 193 -2.87 2.57 -20.02
CA TYR A 193 -2.54 1.51 -19.08
C TYR A 193 -1.45 0.59 -19.64
N ASN A 194 -1.60 0.13 -20.90
CA ASN A 194 -0.61 -0.73 -21.54
C ASN A 194 0.74 -0.03 -21.70
N GLN A 195 0.75 1.26 -22.08
CA GLN A 195 1.99 2.03 -22.17
C GLN A 195 2.72 2.11 -20.82
N LEU A 196 2.01 2.37 -19.72
CA LEU A 196 2.60 2.48 -18.39
C LEU A 196 2.99 1.12 -17.80
N LEU A 197 2.31 0.05 -18.21
CA LEU A 197 2.65 -1.33 -17.84
C LEU A 197 3.92 -1.80 -18.54
N ASP A 198 4.11 -1.44 -19.81
CA ASP A 198 5.28 -1.80 -20.62
C ASP A 198 6.50 -0.92 -20.33
N ASP A 199 6.33 0.18 -19.57
CA ASP A 199 7.42 1.07 -19.17
C ASP A 199 8.36 0.36 -18.16
N PRO A 200 9.64 0.13 -18.49
CA PRO A 200 10.58 -0.59 -17.64
C PRO A 200 10.90 0.15 -16.33
N SER A 201 10.61 1.45 -16.27
CA SER A 201 10.76 2.26 -15.06
C SER A 201 9.62 2.05 -14.06
N GLY A 202 8.57 1.31 -14.43
CA GLY A 202 7.49 0.89 -13.54
C GLY A 202 6.76 2.04 -12.84
N PRO A 203 6.17 2.99 -13.57
CA PRO A 203 5.49 4.17 -13.00
C PRO A 203 4.21 3.80 -12.23
N LEU A 204 3.58 2.66 -12.52
CA LEU A 204 2.41 2.18 -11.79
C LEU A 204 2.75 1.65 -10.39
N PHE A 205 4.03 1.40 -10.09
CA PHE A 205 4.43 0.83 -8.80
C PHE A 205 4.49 1.90 -7.71
N ASN A 206 3.65 1.72 -6.69
CA ASN A 206 3.72 2.51 -5.48
C ASN A 206 4.78 1.96 -4.51
N ARG A 207 6.03 2.39 -4.74
CA ARG A 207 7.23 1.95 -4.02
C ARG A 207 7.22 2.25 -2.51
N THR A 208 6.26 3.03 -2.00
CA THR A 208 6.19 3.37 -0.58
C THR A 208 5.67 2.22 0.29
N LEU A 209 4.71 1.42 -0.23
CA LEU A 209 3.96 0.45 0.56
C LEU A 209 3.68 -0.89 -0.15
N ALA A 210 3.75 -0.96 -1.48
CA ALA A 210 3.43 -2.18 -2.23
C ALA A 210 4.43 -2.47 -3.34
N GLY A 211 4.46 -3.73 -3.78
CA GLY A 211 5.28 -4.19 -4.90
C GLY A 211 6.62 -4.78 -4.47
N ALA A 212 7.70 -4.41 -5.16
CA ALA A 212 9.02 -4.95 -4.89
C ALA A 212 9.58 -4.38 -3.58
N LEU A 213 9.73 -5.26 -2.59
CA LEU A 213 10.42 -4.95 -1.33
C LEU A 213 11.93 -4.95 -1.56
N ASP A 214 12.63 -4.03 -0.90
CA ASP A 214 14.08 -3.85 -1.05
C ASP A 214 14.85 -4.41 0.15
N PRO A 215 16.11 -4.83 -0.01
CA PRO A 215 16.97 -5.11 1.15
C PRO A 215 17.13 -3.82 1.99
N PRO A 216 16.74 -3.81 3.27
CA PRO A 216 16.85 -2.61 4.11
C PRO A 216 18.31 -2.24 4.42
N GLY A 217 19.23 -3.19 4.28
CA GLY A 217 20.65 -2.98 4.56
C GLY A 217 20.87 -2.43 5.97
N SER A 218 21.75 -1.44 6.09
CA SER A 218 22.16 -0.89 7.38
C SER A 218 21.02 -0.30 8.23
N THR A 219 19.88 0.06 7.62
CA THR A 219 18.72 0.54 8.40
C THR A 219 18.13 -0.55 9.31
N PHE A 220 18.29 -1.83 8.96
CA PHE A 220 17.84 -2.96 9.76
C PHE A 220 18.70 -3.21 11.01
N LYS A 221 19.92 -2.65 11.08
CA LYS A 221 20.80 -2.79 12.26
C LYS A 221 20.13 -2.27 13.54
N LEU A 222 19.20 -1.31 13.42
CA LEU A 222 18.41 -0.81 14.53
C LEU A 222 17.48 -1.86 15.14
N VAL A 223 16.87 -2.73 14.31
CA VAL A 223 16.04 -3.86 14.78
C VAL A 223 16.91 -4.86 15.55
N VAL A 224 18.10 -5.16 15.02
CA VAL A 224 19.03 -6.11 15.65
C VAL A 224 19.62 -5.57 16.94
N ALA A 225 19.99 -4.29 16.99
CA ALA A 225 20.42 -3.63 18.22
C ALA A 225 19.31 -3.63 19.27
N SER A 226 18.06 -3.37 18.86
CA SER A 226 16.91 -3.45 19.77
C SER A 226 16.73 -4.87 20.32
N ALA A 227 16.87 -5.90 19.48
CA ALA A 227 16.80 -7.30 19.92
C ALA A 227 17.89 -7.62 20.97
N ALA A 228 19.09 -7.06 20.78
CA ALA A 228 20.20 -7.22 21.72
C ALA A 228 19.89 -6.62 23.10
N ILE A 229 19.39 -5.38 23.13
CA ILE A 229 19.04 -4.69 24.38
C ILE A 229 17.84 -5.37 25.07
N GLU A 230 16.79 -5.69 24.32
CA GLU A 230 15.58 -6.36 24.83
C GLU A 230 15.85 -7.77 25.37
N SER A 231 16.90 -8.45 24.87
CA SER A 231 17.32 -9.75 25.41
C SER A 231 17.86 -9.67 26.84
N GLY A 232 18.23 -8.47 27.32
CA GLY A 232 18.92 -8.26 28.59
C GLY A 232 20.36 -8.83 28.65
N SER A 233 20.84 -9.44 27.57
CA SER A 233 22.16 -10.09 27.50
C SER A 233 23.26 -9.17 26.98
N PHE A 234 22.88 -8.05 26.35
CA PHE A 234 23.79 -7.08 25.76
C PHE A 234 23.45 -5.66 26.23
N THR A 235 24.47 -4.81 26.24
CA THR A 235 24.34 -3.37 26.45
C THR A 235 24.97 -2.63 25.27
N ALA A 236 24.77 -1.32 25.20
CA ALA A 236 25.41 -0.49 24.19
C ALA A 236 26.96 -0.62 24.20
N ASP A 237 27.55 -0.94 25.36
CA ASP A 237 28.99 -1.11 25.57
C ASP A 237 29.49 -2.53 25.33
N SER A 238 28.61 -3.50 25.09
CA SER A 238 29.01 -4.85 24.66
C SER A 238 29.85 -4.74 23.39
N ALA A 239 30.98 -5.44 23.34
CA ALA A 239 31.97 -5.29 22.29
C ALA A 239 32.32 -6.60 21.60
N PHE A 240 32.66 -6.50 20.32
CA PHE A 240 33.03 -7.60 19.45
C PHE A 240 34.41 -7.36 18.85
N PRO A 241 35.13 -8.43 18.44
CA PRO A 241 36.37 -8.31 17.66
C PRO A 241 36.22 -7.32 16.49
N ASN A 242 37.30 -6.63 16.17
CA ASN A 242 37.28 -5.58 15.15
C ASN A 242 38.22 -5.88 13.96
N PRO A 243 38.11 -7.04 13.29
CA PRO A 243 38.95 -7.33 12.13
C PRO A 243 38.50 -6.49 10.91
N ALA A 244 39.39 -6.34 9.93
CA ALA A 244 39.07 -5.67 8.67
C ALA A 244 38.17 -6.53 7.76
N THR A 245 38.29 -7.86 7.87
CA THR A 245 37.49 -8.85 7.15
C THR A 245 37.05 -9.96 8.09
N LEU A 246 35.89 -10.56 7.83
CA LEU A 246 35.37 -11.70 8.58
C LEU A 246 34.88 -12.78 7.60
N THR A 247 35.46 -13.98 7.66
CA THR A 247 34.95 -15.14 6.93
C THR A 247 33.71 -15.67 7.64
N LEU A 248 32.58 -15.79 6.93
CA LEU A 248 31.37 -16.36 7.49
C LEU A 248 31.56 -17.86 7.78
N PRO A 249 31.01 -18.36 8.90
CA PRO A 249 31.11 -19.76 9.28
C PRO A 249 30.58 -20.67 8.16
N GLN A 250 31.03 -21.92 8.09
CA GLN A 250 30.51 -22.90 7.13
C GLN A 250 30.64 -22.48 5.64
N SER A 251 31.48 -21.48 5.34
CA SER A 251 31.66 -20.93 3.99
C SER A 251 33.08 -20.39 3.81
N SER A 252 33.44 -20.05 2.57
CA SER A 252 34.64 -19.27 2.25
C SER A 252 34.30 -17.81 1.90
N PHE A 253 33.08 -17.36 2.20
CA PHE A 253 32.63 -16.01 1.86
C PHE A 253 33.07 -15.03 2.94
N GLU A 254 33.69 -13.93 2.53
CA GLU A 254 34.15 -12.88 3.45
C GLU A 254 33.25 -11.66 3.39
N ILE A 255 32.97 -11.06 4.56
CA ILE A 255 32.33 -9.76 4.70
C ILE A 255 33.33 -8.73 5.18
N SER A 256 33.07 -7.46 4.85
CA SER A 256 33.87 -6.31 5.26
C SER A 256 32.97 -5.15 5.69
N ASN A 257 33.56 -4.18 6.41
CA ASN A 257 32.95 -2.87 6.60
C ASN A 257 33.03 -2.05 5.28
N SER A 258 32.25 -0.98 5.17
CA SER A 258 32.13 -0.20 3.93
C SER A 258 33.44 0.43 3.45
N ASP A 259 34.35 0.75 4.37
CA ASP A 259 35.66 1.33 4.11
C ASP A 259 36.77 0.27 3.97
N THR A 260 36.39 -1.02 3.93
CA THR A 260 37.28 -2.19 3.94
C THR A 260 38.29 -2.23 5.09
N GLY A 261 38.03 -1.46 6.15
CA GLY A 261 38.83 -1.36 7.35
C GLY A 261 38.12 -1.86 8.60
N THR A 262 38.70 -1.53 9.76
CA THR A 262 38.13 -1.83 11.06
C THR A 262 37.00 -0.85 11.40
N CYS A 263 36.09 -1.25 12.27
CA CYS A 263 35.06 -0.41 12.85
C CYS A 263 35.64 0.58 13.88
N GLY A 264 36.23 1.66 13.39
CA GLY A 264 36.95 2.60 14.24
C GLY A 264 38.27 2.03 14.81
N PRO A 265 38.91 2.74 15.74
CA PRO A 265 40.21 2.34 16.28
C PRO A 265 40.10 1.21 17.31
N GLY A 266 41.18 0.43 17.45
CA GLY A 266 41.33 -0.60 18.48
C GLY A 266 40.87 -2.00 18.04
N ASP A 267 41.19 -2.99 18.88
CA ASP A 267 40.99 -4.41 18.57
C ASP A 267 39.54 -4.89 18.72
N THR A 268 38.68 -4.08 19.34
CA THR A 268 37.24 -4.36 19.54
C THR A 268 36.38 -3.14 19.26
N ALA A 269 35.15 -3.35 18.80
CA ALA A 269 34.15 -2.30 18.62
C ALA A 269 32.88 -2.61 19.41
N THR A 270 32.34 -1.60 20.10
CA THR A 270 31.08 -1.71 20.85
C THR A 270 29.87 -1.73 19.92
N ILE A 271 28.72 -2.22 20.39
CA ILE A 271 27.43 -2.10 19.66
C ILE A 271 27.14 -0.62 19.35
N ALA A 272 27.37 0.29 20.31
CA ALA A 272 27.20 1.73 20.10
C ALA A 272 28.10 2.26 18.96
N THR A 273 29.38 1.85 18.93
CA THR A 273 30.31 2.21 17.85
C THR A 273 29.84 1.63 16.51
N ALA A 274 29.41 0.38 16.49
CA ALA A 274 28.95 -0.31 15.29
C ALA A 274 27.71 0.35 14.68
N ILE A 275 26.75 0.80 15.51
CA ILE A 275 25.59 1.56 15.04
C ILE A 275 26.00 2.95 14.56
N ARG A 276 26.83 3.67 15.32
CA ARG A 276 27.27 5.03 14.97
C ARG A 276 28.04 5.08 13.65
N LEU A 277 28.91 4.11 13.41
CA LEU A 277 29.74 4.03 12.21
C LEU A 277 29.15 3.11 11.13
N SER A 278 27.97 2.53 11.39
CA SER A 278 27.30 1.56 10.53
C SER A 278 28.22 0.41 10.09
N CYS A 279 28.94 -0.19 11.03
CA CYS A 279 29.84 -1.31 10.75
C CYS A 279 29.06 -2.61 10.51
N ASN A 280 29.54 -3.45 9.60
CA ASN A 280 28.91 -4.72 9.26
C ASN A 280 29.39 -5.85 10.16
N ILE A 281 30.70 -5.92 10.41
CA ILE A 281 31.33 -7.05 11.11
C ILE A 281 30.81 -7.20 12.55
N PRO A 282 30.84 -6.17 13.42
CA PRO A 282 30.30 -6.32 14.77
C PRO A 282 28.79 -6.61 14.80
N MET A 283 28.04 -6.13 13.81
CA MET A 283 26.60 -6.44 13.70
C MET A 283 26.36 -7.88 13.26
N ALA A 284 27.21 -8.42 12.38
CA ALA A 284 27.18 -9.81 11.97
C ALA A 284 27.50 -10.75 13.15
N GLU A 285 28.54 -10.44 13.92
CA GLU A 285 28.91 -11.18 15.14
C GLU A 285 27.82 -11.07 16.21
N LEU A 286 27.20 -9.89 16.40
CA LEU A 286 26.03 -9.74 17.27
C LEU A 286 24.87 -10.63 16.81
N GLY A 287 24.58 -10.66 15.52
CA GLY A 287 23.55 -11.53 14.96
C GLY A 287 23.83 -13.01 15.18
N GLN A 288 25.09 -13.42 15.10
CA GLN A 288 25.53 -14.78 15.42
C GLN A 288 25.23 -15.13 16.89
N GLN A 289 25.56 -14.24 17.83
CA GLN A 289 25.34 -14.46 19.26
C GLN A 289 23.85 -14.46 19.65
N LEU A 290 23.03 -13.61 19.02
CA LEU A 290 21.59 -13.57 19.25
C LEU A 290 20.87 -14.78 18.66
N GLY A 291 21.32 -15.22 17.49
CA GLY A 291 20.64 -16.23 16.68
C GLY A 291 19.37 -15.70 15.99
N TYR A 292 18.92 -16.42 14.95
CA TYR A 292 17.83 -15.95 14.09
C TYR A 292 16.50 -15.76 14.82
N ARG A 293 16.21 -16.55 15.87
CA ARG A 293 14.91 -16.47 16.58
C ARG A 293 14.75 -15.17 17.33
N ALA A 294 15.77 -14.72 18.06
CA ALA A 294 15.71 -13.47 18.80
C ALA A 294 15.54 -12.27 17.84
N ILE A 295 16.18 -12.31 16.68
CA ILE A 295 16.05 -11.27 15.65
C ILE A 295 14.66 -11.33 15.01
N LEU A 296 14.15 -12.52 14.69
CA LEU A 296 12.80 -12.73 14.16
C LEU A 296 11.74 -12.18 15.13
N ASP A 297 11.80 -12.57 16.40
CA ASP A 297 10.84 -12.14 17.42
C ASP A 297 10.85 -10.61 17.58
N GLN A 298 12.02 -9.98 17.48
CA GLN A 298 12.10 -8.52 17.50
C GLN A 298 11.58 -7.89 16.20
N ALA A 299 11.90 -8.46 15.04
CA ALA A 299 11.42 -7.97 13.75
C ALA A 299 9.88 -8.02 13.68
N ASP A 300 9.27 -9.10 14.16
CA ASP A 300 7.81 -9.26 14.26
C ASP A 300 7.21 -8.16 15.16
N LYS A 301 7.83 -7.80 16.29
CA LYS A 301 7.38 -6.66 17.14
C LYS A 301 7.46 -5.31 16.44
N PHE A 302 8.36 -5.13 15.48
CA PHE A 302 8.42 -3.92 14.66
C PHE A 302 7.43 -3.94 13.48
N GLY A 303 6.67 -5.03 13.28
CA GLY A 303 5.67 -5.17 12.22
C GLY A 303 6.14 -5.93 10.98
N PHE A 304 7.36 -6.49 10.97
CA PHE A 304 7.75 -7.41 9.89
C PHE A 304 6.84 -8.64 9.90
N ASN A 305 6.72 -9.28 8.74
CA ASN A 305 5.91 -10.45 8.45
C ASN A 305 4.38 -10.25 8.59
N GLU A 306 3.93 -9.02 8.80
CA GLU A 306 2.52 -8.62 8.85
C GLU A 306 2.21 -7.52 7.82
N SER A 307 0.98 -7.50 7.30
CA SER A 307 0.46 -6.40 6.49
C SER A 307 -0.14 -5.34 7.39
N ILE A 308 0.05 -4.06 7.04
CA ILE A 308 -0.52 -2.93 7.76
C ILE A 308 -1.40 -2.14 6.80
N ASP A 309 -2.57 -1.71 7.27
CA ASP A 309 -3.51 -0.90 6.50
C ASP A 309 -3.38 0.57 6.89
N VAL A 310 -3.12 1.43 5.90
CA VAL A 310 -3.03 2.89 6.04
C VAL A 310 -3.90 3.60 5.01
N PRO A 311 -5.21 3.57 5.23
CA PRO A 311 -6.25 2.93 4.38
C PRO A 311 -5.84 1.96 3.25
N LEU A 312 -4.62 2.06 2.72
CA LEU A 312 -4.04 1.20 1.71
C LEU A 312 -3.34 0.02 2.38
N SER A 313 -3.58 -1.20 1.88
CA SER A 313 -2.90 -2.39 2.39
C SER A 313 -1.46 -2.46 1.91
N SER A 314 -0.52 -2.60 2.84
CA SER A 314 0.90 -2.76 2.53
C SER A 314 1.25 -4.21 2.18
N THR A 315 2.22 -4.39 1.29
CA THR A 315 2.90 -5.69 1.15
C THR A 315 3.70 -5.96 2.44
N PRO A 316 3.52 -7.11 3.12
CA PRO A 316 4.28 -7.42 4.32
C PRO A 316 5.78 -7.40 4.07
N SER A 317 6.52 -6.63 4.87
CA SER A 317 7.98 -6.76 4.88
C SER A 317 8.39 -8.12 5.45
N VAL A 318 9.53 -8.66 5.05
CA VAL A 318 9.92 -10.03 5.34
C VAL A 318 11.21 -10.08 6.16
N TYR A 319 11.14 -10.74 7.31
CA TYR A 319 12.29 -11.34 7.96
C TYR A 319 12.15 -12.88 7.88
N PRO A 320 13.13 -13.62 7.34
CA PRO A 320 13.00 -15.06 7.12
C PRO A 320 12.76 -15.85 8.42
N ARG A 321 11.84 -16.81 8.39
CA ARG A 321 11.46 -17.59 9.57
C ARG A 321 12.49 -18.63 10.01
N VAL A 322 13.38 -19.06 9.12
CA VAL A 322 14.45 -20.01 9.40
C VAL A 322 15.67 -19.59 8.59
N LEU A 323 16.80 -19.43 9.26
CA LEU A 323 18.08 -19.09 8.66
C LEU A 323 19.16 -19.99 9.25
N ASP A 324 20.13 -20.36 8.43
CA ASP A 324 21.39 -20.89 8.93
C ASP A 324 22.25 -19.75 9.53
N GLU A 325 23.39 -20.12 10.11
CA GLU A 325 24.25 -19.18 10.81
C GLU A 325 24.85 -18.10 9.89
N PRO A 326 25.42 -18.42 8.70
CA PRO A 326 25.87 -17.40 7.74
C PRO A 326 24.76 -16.45 7.31
N GLN A 327 23.57 -16.98 7.01
CA GLN A 327 22.44 -16.16 6.63
C GLN A 327 21.95 -15.28 7.79
N THR A 328 22.00 -15.77 9.03
CA THR A 328 21.69 -14.98 10.23
C THR A 328 22.65 -13.80 10.34
N MET A 329 23.95 -14.04 10.20
CA MET A 329 24.98 -13.00 10.23
C MET A 329 24.78 -11.95 9.13
N LEU A 330 24.46 -12.37 7.90
CA LEU A 330 24.12 -11.46 6.79
C LEU A 330 22.83 -10.66 7.06
N SER A 331 21.80 -11.32 7.62
CA SER A 331 20.54 -10.67 7.97
C SER A 331 20.70 -9.60 9.04
N ALA A 332 21.71 -9.74 9.91
CA ALA A 332 21.95 -8.84 11.03
C ALA A 332 22.35 -7.40 10.61
N PHE A 333 22.74 -7.22 9.35
CA PHE A 333 22.93 -5.91 8.73
C PHE A 333 22.06 -5.71 7.48
N GLY A 334 20.90 -6.38 7.46
CA GLY A 334 19.82 -6.19 6.50
C GLY A 334 20.07 -6.77 5.10
N GLN A 335 20.96 -7.75 4.98
CA GLN A 335 21.22 -8.48 3.73
C GLN A 335 20.50 -9.84 3.70
N SER A 336 20.96 -10.76 2.82
CA SER A 336 20.34 -12.07 2.61
C SER A 336 18.90 -11.91 2.10
N SER A 337 17.92 -12.52 2.77
CA SER A 337 16.52 -12.53 2.39
C SER A 337 15.65 -11.57 3.20
N VAL A 338 16.25 -10.63 3.96
CA VAL A 338 15.50 -9.55 4.59
C VAL A 338 15.01 -8.58 3.51
N ARG A 339 13.72 -8.27 3.50
CA ARG A 339 13.10 -7.39 2.52
C ARG A 339 12.13 -6.44 3.24
N ALA A 340 12.19 -5.16 2.94
CA ALA A 340 11.36 -4.16 3.59
C ALA A 340 10.80 -3.15 2.61
N SER A 341 9.61 -2.62 2.93
CA SER A 341 9.08 -1.43 2.29
C SER A 341 9.61 -0.17 2.98
N PRO A 342 9.64 0.99 2.28
CA PRO A 342 9.90 2.27 2.92
C PRO A 342 8.95 2.57 4.09
N LEU A 343 7.67 2.22 3.97
CA LEU A 343 6.69 2.32 5.07
C LEU A 343 7.15 1.55 6.31
N GLN A 344 7.56 0.29 6.15
CA GLN A 344 8.04 -0.53 7.27
C GLN A 344 9.26 0.11 7.94
N MET A 345 10.23 0.60 7.16
CA MET A 345 11.44 1.21 7.72
C MET A 345 11.16 2.56 8.38
N ALA A 346 10.17 3.33 7.89
CA ALA A 346 9.69 4.52 8.58
C ALA A 346 9.01 4.18 9.92
N MET A 347 8.28 3.06 9.99
CA MET A 347 7.70 2.57 11.24
C MET A 347 8.74 2.06 12.23
N VAL A 348 9.82 1.41 11.77
CA VAL A 348 10.97 1.06 12.62
C VAL A 348 11.56 2.33 13.24
N SER A 349 11.78 3.38 12.45
CA SER A 349 12.28 4.67 12.93
C SER A 349 11.30 5.35 13.90
N MET A 350 9.99 5.28 13.63
CA MET A 350 8.95 5.84 14.50
C MET A 350 8.89 5.17 15.88
N ALA A 351 9.19 3.86 15.95
CA ALA A 351 9.07 3.08 17.17
C ALA A 351 10.24 3.27 18.16
N ILE A 352 11.38 3.80 17.70
CA ILE A 352 12.61 4.05 18.50
C ILE A 352 12.60 5.48 19.04
#